data_AF-A0A6I9NWV9-F1
#
_entry.id   AF-A0A6I9NWV9-F1
#
_cell.length_a   1.000
_cell.length_b   1.000
_cell.length_c   1.000
_cell.angle_alpha   90.00
_cell.angle_beta   90.00
_cell.angle_gamma   90.00
#
_symmetry.space_group_name_H-M   'P 1'
#
loop_
_entity.id
_entity.type
_entity.pdbx_description
1 polymer ?
#
loop_
_entity_poly.entity_id
_entity_poly.type
_entity_poly.pdbx_seq_one_letter_code
_entity_poly.pdbx_strand_id
1 'polypeptide(L)'
;MREEAIHQMRVHFYYQQLLDQSVWAPLDLPALVTENIPNPPERIFWKAVLLLPSDHDNETSLADGILSDWLEVKLGGGKDSEGMDEQLDGALQTLCVTNTLQDRGEHTHKVHISIKASRGPLSEDGLSKAEGLSELQGTAALMVLLPAMPLTEQEEQDIPLLSALLQLKQLQQAKGSWHCPLPLAVLVPGPAGGPGDTQEIEE
;
A
#
# COMPACT_ATOMS: atom_id res chain seq x y z
N MET A 1 -31.28 23.53 -24.99
CA MET A 1 -29.88 23.98 -24.88
C MET A 1 -29.44 24.19 -23.43
N ARG A 2 -30.06 25.12 -22.66
CA ARG A 2 -29.68 25.33 -21.25
C ARG A 2 -29.93 24.13 -20.33
N GLU A 3 -31.09 23.48 -20.46
CA GLU A 3 -31.44 22.30 -19.64
C GLU A 3 -30.54 21.10 -19.95
N GLU A 4 -30.24 20.88 -21.24
CA GLU A 4 -29.28 19.88 -21.71
C GLU A 4 -27.90 20.10 -21.06
N ALA A 5 -27.38 21.33 -21.10
CA ALA A 5 -26.09 21.67 -20.49
C ALA A 5 -26.08 21.43 -18.97
N ILE A 6 -27.15 21.81 -18.26
CA ILE A 6 -27.29 21.56 -16.82
C ILE A 6 -27.32 20.05 -16.52
N HIS A 7 -28.01 19.27 -17.35
CA HIS A 7 -28.03 17.82 -17.20
C HIS A 7 -26.64 17.21 -17.38
N GLN A 8 -25.93 17.58 -18.46
CA GLN A 8 -24.56 17.09 -18.71
C GLN A 8 -23.59 17.46 -17.58
N MET A 9 -23.68 18.69 -17.05
CA MET A 9 -22.87 19.11 -15.90
C MET A 9 -23.14 18.25 -14.66
N ARG A 10 -24.39 17.89 -14.40
CA ARG A 10 -24.75 17.02 -13.25
C ARG A 10 -24.26 15.60 -13.44
N VAL A 11 -24.42 15.03 -14.63
CA VAL A 11 -23.93 13.68 -14.95
C VAL A 11 -22.42 13.63 -14.75
N HIS A 12 -21.68 14.61 -15.28
CA HIS A 12 -20.24 14.69 -15.11
C HIS A 12 -19.83 14.81 -13.64
N PHE A 13 -20.51 15.67 -12.87
CA PHE A 13 -20.27 15.82 -11.45
C PHE A 13 -20.43 14.50 -10.67
N TYR A 14 -21.56 13.80 -10.85
CA TYR A 14 -21.79 12.54 -10.13
C TYR A 14 -20.84 11.43 -10.59
N TYR A 15 -20.49 11.41 -11.87
CA TYR A 15 -19.51 10.48 -12.39
C TYR A 15 -18.14 10.69 -11.72
N GLN A 16 -17.64 11.93 -11.67
CA GLN A 16 -16.39 12.26 -10.99
C GLN A 16 -16.44 11.90 -9.50
N GLN A 17 -17.55 12.18 -8.83
CA GLN A 17 -17.72 11.85 -7.41
C GLN A 17 -17.66 10.33 -7.15
N LEU A 18 -18.34 9.54 -7.98
CA LEU A 18 -18.32 8.07 -7.85
C LEU A 18 -16.95 7.49 -8.20
N LEU A 19 -16.27 8.06 -9.19
CA LEU A 19 -14.90 7.69 -9.52
C LEU A 19 -13.96 7.95 -8.35
N ASP A 20 -14.01 9.15 -7.75
CA ASP A 20 -13.16 9.50 -6.61
C ASP A 20 -13.39 8.54 -5.43
N GLN A 21 -14.66 8.27 -5.10
CA GLN A 21 -15.01 7.28 -4.07
C GLN A 21 -14.49 5.87 -4.40
N SER A 22 -14.60 5.43 -5.66
CA SER A 22 -14.13 4.11 -6.08
C SER A 22 -12.60 4.00 -6.10
N VAL A 23 -11.89 5.07 -6.47
CA VAL A 23 -10.42 5.11 -6.51
C VAL A 23 -9.86 4.96 -5.09
N TRP A 24 -10.53 5.51 -4.08
CA TRP A 24 -10.14 5.39 -2.67
C TRP A 24 -10.82 4.26 -1.90
N ALA A 25 -11.73 3.49 -2.50
CA ALA A 25 -12.33 2.35 -1.82
C ALA A 25 -11.28 1.25 -1.51
N PRO A 26 -11.28 0.65 -0.31
CA PRO A 26 -10.36 -0.43 0.02
C PRO A 26 -10.60 -1.66 -0.88
N LEU A 27 -9.56 -2.48 -1.06
CA LEU A 27 -9.70 -3.77 -1.73
C LEU A 27 -10.41 -4.76 -0.80
N ASP A 28 -11.24 -5.63 -1.38
CA ASP A 28 -11.75 -6.81 -0.67
C ASP A 28 -10.65 -7.87 -0.59
N LEU A 29 -9.68 -7.62 0.31
CA LEU A 29 -8.56 -8.54 0.53
C LEU A 29 -9.02 -9.96 0.89
N PRO A 30 -10.06 -10.17 1.74
CA PRO A 30 -10.56 -11.51 2.01
C PRO A 30 -11.04 -12.26 0.77
N ALA A 31 -11.79 -11.60 -0.13
CA ALA A 31 -12.21 -12.21 -1.39
C ALA A 31 -10.99 -12.53 -2.27
N LEU A 32 -10.08 -11.57 -2.45
CA LEU A 32 -8.86 -11.75 -3.26
C LEU A 32 -8.01 -12.93 -2.78
N VAL A 33 -7.78 -13.05 -1.47
CA VAL A 33 -7.01 -14.16 -0.90
C VAL A 33 -7.70 -15.50 -1.14
N THR A 34 -9.02 -15.56 -0.95
CA THR A 34 -9.80 -16.81 -1.09
C THR A 34 -9.88 -17.28 -2.54
N GLU A 35 -9.94 -16.35 -3.50
CA GLU A 35 -9.97 -16.64 -4.94
C GLU A 35 -8.61 -17.13 -5.47
N ASN A 36 -7.52 -16.57 -4.96
CA ASN A 36 -6.17 -16.82 -5.48
C ASN A 36 -5.44 -17.99 -4.81
N ILE A 37 -5.93 -18.51 -3.68
CA ILE A 37 -5.38 -19.74 -3.09
C ILE A 37 -6.00 -20.96 -3.79
N PRO A 38 -5.18 -21.86 -4.38
CA PRO A 38 -5.68 -23.11 -4.92
C PRO A 38 -6.08 -24.04 -3.77
N ASN A 39 -7.30 -24.59 -3.80
CA ASN A 39 -7.87 -25.44 -2.74
C ASN A 39 -7.71 -24.84 -1.33
N PRO A 40 -8.36 -23.70 -1.06
CA PRO A 40 -8.17 -22.98 0.19
C PRO A 40 -8.62 -23.84 1.38
N PRO A 41 -7.84 -23.88 2.48
CA PRO A 41 -8.26 -24.55 3.71
C PRO A 41 -9.47 -23.85 4.34
N GLU A 42 -10.15 -24.50 5.29
CA GLU A 42 -11.25 -23.89 6.06
C GLU A 42 -10.84 -22.60 6.78
N ARG A 43 -9.55 -22.49 7.17
CA ARG A 43 -9.01 -21.30 7.81
C ARG A 43 -7.76 -20.81 7.10
N ILE A 44 -7.82 -19.57 6.64
CA ILE A 44 -6.74 -18.91 5.92
C ILE A 44 -6.17 -17.82 6.83
N PHE A 45 -4.85 -17.81 6.99
CA PHE A 45 -4.12 -16.72 7.61
C PHE A 45 -3.22 -16.09 6.56
N TRP A 46 -3.42 -14.80 6.30
CA TRP A 46 -2.61 -14.06 5.36
C TRP A 46 -2.10 -12.79 6.00
N LYS A 47 -0.77 -12.64 6.05
CA LYS A 47 -0.11 -11.48 6.60
C LYS A 47 0.81 -10.88 5.56
N ALA A 48 0.67 -9.58 5.30
CA ALA A 48 1.52 -8.86 4.37
C ALA A 48 2.21 -7.69 5.07
N VAL A 49 3.41 -7.37 4.60
CA VAL A 49 4.15 -6.19 5.03
C VAL A 49 4.27 -5.24 3.84
N LEU A 50 3.95 -3.97 4.05
CA LEU A 50 4.03 -2.89 3.08
C LEU A 50 5.16 -1.93 3.48
N LEU A 51 6.12 -1.71 2.59
CA LEU A 51 7.21 -0.75 2.76
C LEU A 51 6.93 0.45 1.88
N LEU A 52 6.87 1.61 2.51
CA LEU A 52 6.59 2.88 1.87
C LEU A 52 7.80 3.81 2.00
N PRO A 53 8.00 4.75 1.06
CA PRO A 53 8.98 5.82 1.18
C PRO A 53 8.79 6.62 2.48
N SER A 54 9.85 7.28 2.94
CA SER A 54 9.76 8.20 4.08
C SER A 54 9.09 9.52 3.65
N ASP A 55 8.41 10.17 4.59
CA ASP A 55 7.75 11.46 4.35
C ASP A 55 8.75 12.65 4.40
N HIS A 56 10.04 12.41 4.68
CA HIS A 56 11.05 13.44 4.95
C HIS A 56 11.71 14.10 3.71
N ASP A 57 11.43 13.63 2.49
CA ASP A 57 12.07 14.15 1.27
C ASP A 57 11.24 15.30 0.65
N ASN A 58 11.50 16.54 1.09
CA ASN A 58 10.63 17.72 0.99
C ASN A 58 10.31 18.30 -0.41
N GLU A 59 10.72 17.70 -1.54
CA GLU A 59 10.37 18.23 -2.89
C GLU A 59 9.97 17.17 -3.93
N THR A 60 10.29 15.89 -3.75
CA THR A 60 9.74 14.75 -4.53
C THR A 60 8.37 14.27 -4.00
N SER A 61 7.87 14.91 -2.93
CA SER A 61 7.11 14.29 -1.84
C SER A 61 5.61 14.11 -2.03
N LEU A 62 4.97 14.86 -2.93
CA LEU A 62 3.51 14.86 -3.00
C LEU A 62 2.95 13.63 -3.71
N ALA A 63 3.59 13.19 -4.79
CA ALA A 63 3.18 11.98 -5.50
C ALA A 63 3.44 10.73 -4.64
N ASP A 64 4.60 10.66 -3.98
CA ASP A 64 4.95 9.57 -3.09
C ASP A 64 4.04 9.52 -1.86
N GLY A 65 3.69 10.67 -1.28
CA GLY A 65 2.70 10.76 -0.21
C GLY A 65 1.32 10.28 -0.65
N ILE A 66 0.82 10.75 -1.80
CA ILE A 66 -0.49 10.32 -2.32
C ILE A 66 -0.50 8.83 -2.64
N LEU A 67 0.55 8.29 -3.27
CA LEU A 67 0.64 6.86 -3.58
C LEU A 67 0.75 6.01 -2.32
N SER A 68 1.50 6.47 -1.31
CA SER A 68 1.61 5.82 -0.02
C SER A 68 0.27 5.78 0.70
N ASP A 69 -0.40 6.93 0.81
CA ASP A 69 -1.75 7.04 1.39
C ASP A 69 -2.74 6.16 0.63
N TRP A 70 -2.67 6.15 -0.71
CA TRP A 70 -3.54 5.33 -1.55
C TRP A 70 -3.33 3.84 -1.32
N LEU A 71 -2.08 3.38 -1.22
CA LEU A 71 -1.77 1.98 -0.92
C LEU A 71 -2.22 1.57 0.47
N GLU A 72 -2.02 2.42 1.47
CA GLU A 72 -2.49 2.17 2.83
C GLU A 72 -4.01 2.00 2.83
N VAL A 73 -4.74 2.93 2.20
CA VAL A 73 -6.21 2.85 2.07
C VAL A 73 -6.64 1.61 1.31
N LYS A 74 -5.97 1.27 0.20
CA LYS A 74 -6.29 0.05 -0.58
C LYS A 74 -6.11 -1.22 0.22
N LEU A 75 -5.17 -1.24 1.16
CA LEU A 75 -4.91 -2.37 2.03
C LEU A 75 -5.67 -2.29 3.37
N GLY A 76 -6.60 -1.35 3.50
CA GLY A 76 -7.50 -1.24 4.65
C GLY A 76 -7.01 -0.36 5.80
N GLY A 77 -5.94 0.42 5.59
CA GLY A 77 -5.50 1.50 6.47
C GLY A 77 -6.35 2.76 6.24
N GLY A 78 -7.36 2.97 7.08
CA GLY A 78 -8.25 4.13 7.00
C GLY A 78 -8.04 5.11 8.15
N LYS A 79 -8.32 6.41 7.90
CA LYS A 79 -8.20 7.52 8.87
C LYS A 79 -9.15 7.43 10.09
N ASP A 80 -10.04 6.44 10.12
CA ASP A 80 -10.96 6.19 11.24
C ASP A 80 -10.29 5.47 12.43
N SER A 81 -9.00 5.12 12.32
CA SER A 81 -8.21 4.64 13.45
C SER A 81 -7.85 5.82 14.37
N GLU A 82 -8.77 6.19 15.26
CA GLU A 82 -8.52 7.13 16.36
C GLU A 82 -7.25 6.70 17.14
N GLY A 83 -6.15 7.44 16.97
CA GLY A 83 -4.91 7.22 17.72
C GLY A 83 -3.60 7.26 16.92
N MET A 84 -3.64 7.46 15.60
CA MET A 84 -2.43 7.46 14.76
C MET A 84 -1.73 8.83 14.68
N ASP A 85 -1.57 9.51 15.83
CA ASP A 85 -0.83 10.78 15.94
C ASP A 85 0.67 10.57 16.23
N GLU A 86 1.16 9.34 16.17
CA GLU A 86 2.59 9.04 16.32
C GLU A 86 3.20 8.62 14.98
N GLN A 87 3.98 9.56 14.42
CA GLN A 87 4.96 9.43 13.34
C GLN A 87 5.16 7.98 12.84
N LEU A 88 4.63 7.70 11.65
CA LEU A 88 4.80 6.43 10.91
C LEU A 88 6.26 6.08 10.62
N ASP A 89 7.12 7.10 10.68
CA ASP A 89 8.52 6.99 10.29
C ASP A 89 9.31 6.24 11.37
N GLY A 90 10.03 5.20 10.94
CA GLY A 90 10.92 4.47 11.82
C GLY A 90 10.28 3.36 12.67
N ALA A 91 9.01 3.00 12.48
CA ALA A 91 8.36 1.88 13.18
C ALA A 91 7.47 1.03 12.25
N LEU A 92 7.34 -0.26 12.57
CA LEU A 92 6.41 -1.15 11.89
C LEU A 92 5.05 -1.08 12.60
N GLN A 93 4.01 -0.67 11.87
CA GLN A 93 2.67 -0.45 12.40
C GLN A 93 1.67 -1.44 11.80
N THR A 94 0.53 -1.64 12.48
CA THR A 94 -0.55 -2.47 11.97
C THR A 94 -1.56 -1.60 11.23
N LEU A 95 -1.60 -1.69 9.90
CA LEU A 95 -2.57 -0.95 9.09
C LEU A 95 -3.98 -1.53 9.22
N CYS A 96 -4.10 -2.86 9.17
CA CYS A 96 -5.40 -3.51 9.12
C CYS A 96 -5.34 -4.90 9.74
N VAL A 97 -6.39 -5.26 10.49
CA VAL A 97 -6.65 -6.64 10.91
C VAL A 97 -8.10 -6.95 10.62
N THR A 98 -8.34 -7.97 9.78
CA THR A 98 -9.70 -8.43 9.47
C THR A 98 -9.86 -9.91 9.76
N ASN A 99 -11.09 -10.28 10.08
CA ASN A 99 -11.52 -11.65 10.34
C ASN A 99 -12.93 -11.80 9.78
N THR A 100 -13.06 -12.41 8.62
CA THR A 100 -14.32 -12.53 7.89
C THR A 100 -14.58 -13.98 7.48
N LEU A 101 -15.84 -14.28 7.21
CA LEU A 101 -16.25 -15.51 6.55
C LEU A 101 -16.41 -15.21 5.06
N GLN A 102 -15.82 -16.04 4.22
CA GLN A 102 -15.85 -15.92 2.76
C GLN A 102 -16.38 -17.22 2.15
N ASP A 103 -17.45 -17.11 1.37
CA ASP A 103 -18.06 -18.25 0.71
C ASP A 103 -17.44 -18.44 -0.67
N ARG A 104 -16.93 -19.65 -0.95
CA ARG A 104 -16.40 -20.04 -2.26
C ARG A 104 -17.01 -21.37 -2.69
N GLY A 105 -17.97 -21.30 -3.60
CA GLY A 105 -18.75 -22.47 -4.03
C GLY A 105 -19.59 -23.00 -2.87
N GLU A 106 -19.39 -24.28 -2.50
CA GLU A 106 -20.11 -24.94 -1.39
C GLU A 106 -19.41 -24.81 -0.03
N HIS A 107 -18.23 -24.17 0.03
CA HIS A 107 -17.42 -24.08 1.24
C HIS A 107 -17.36 -22.65 1.77
N THR A 108 -17.48 -22.51 3.09
CA THR A 108 -17.25 -21.26 3.80
C THR A 108 -15.86 -21.29 4.43
N HIS A 109 -15.05 -20.29 4.14
CA HIS A 109 -13.68 -20.14 4.62
C HIS A 109 -13.60 -19.01 5.64
N LYS A 110 -12.91 -19.25 6.75
CA LYS A 110 -12.57 -18.20 7.72
C LYS A 110 -11.25 -17.56 7.33
N VAL A 111 -11.29 -16.28 6.97
CA VAL A 111 -10.13 -15.55 6.45
C VAL A 111 -9.68 -14.53 7.48
N HIS A 112 -8.41 -14.67 7.90
CA HIS A 112 -7.73 -13.76 8.80
C HIS A 112 -6.66 -13.00 8.03
N ILE A 113 -6.77 -11.67 8.02
CA ILE A 113 -5.80 -10.80 7.34
C ILE A 113 -5.15 -9.88 8.36
N SER A 114 -3.83 -9.71 8.23
CA SER A 114 -3.07 -8.69 8.95
C SER A 114 -2.15 -7.97 7.99
N ILE A 115 -2.30 -6.66 7.86
CA ILE A 115 -1.41 -5.81 7.08
C ILE A 115 -0.56 -5.00 8.05
N LYS A 116 0.74 -5.10 7.88
CA LYS A 116 1.74 -4.29 8.57
C LYS A 116 2.33 -3.29 7.57
N ALA A 117 2.71 -2.10 8.03
CA ALA A 117 3.43 -1.15 7.18
C ALA A 117 4.47 -0.34 7.94
N SER A 118 5.48 0.15 7.22
CA SER A 118 6.36 1.20 7.72
C SER A 118 6.65 2.21 6.61
N ARG A 119 6.80 3.47 7.00
CA ARG A 119 7.31 4.54 6.14
C ARG A 119 8.79 4.73 6.47
N GLY A 120 9.63 4.66 5.44
CA GLY A 120 11.08 4.76 5.57
C GLY A 120 11.76 3.63 6.36
N PRO A 121 13.10 3.72 6.53
CA PRO A 121 13.88 2.79 7.32
C PRO A 121 13.42 2.74 8.78
N LEU A 122 13.46 1.56 9.39
CA LEU A 122 13.14 1.40 10.81
C LEU A 122 14.21 2.06 11.69
N SER A 123 13.77 2.76 12.73
CA SER A 123 14.63 3.23 13.81
C SER A 123 15.18 2.05 14.62
N GLU A 124 16.22 2.27 15.42
CA GLU A 124 16.78 1.22 16.29
C GLU A 124 15.73 0.67 17.27
N ASP A 125 14.89 1.55 17.84
CA ASP A 125 13.77 1.17 18.70
C ASP A 125 12.69 0.42 17.91
N GLY A 126 12.34 0.90 16.72
CA GLY A 126 11.37 0.24 15.84
C GLY A 126 11.81 -1.17 15.41
N LEU A 127 13.08 -1.33 15.06
CA LEU A 127 13.66 -2.64 14.73
C LEU A 127 13.67 -3.55 15.96
N SER A 128 14.07 -3.04 17.13
CA SER A 128 14.08 -3.79 18.39
C SER A 128 12.67 -4.25 18.78
N LYS A 129 11.65 -3.41 18.59
CA LYS A 129 10.23 -3.75 18.80
C LYS A 129 9.75 -4.80 17.81
N ALA A 130 10.06 -4.62 16.52
CA ALA A 130 9.70 -5.57 15.46
C ALA A 130 10.28 -6.97 15.74
N GLU A 131 11.53 -7.05 16.22
CA GLU A 131 12.17 -8.29 16.65
C GLU A 131 11.53 -8.84 17.94
N GLY A 132 11.43 -8.02 18.99
CA GLY A 132 10.96 -8.44 20.31
C GLY A 132 9.52 -8.94 20.32
N LEU A 133 8.66 -8.38 19.47
CA LEU A 133 7.25 -8.77 19.32
C LEU A 133 7.03 -9.82 18.22
N SER A 134 8.10 -10.28 17.54
CA SER A 134 8.00 -11.22 16.41
C SER A 134 7.04 -10.72 15.33
N GLU A 135 7.06 -9.42 15.03
CA GLU A 135 6.08 -8.77 14.18
C GLU A 135 6.13 -9.23 12.72
N LEU A 136 7.19 -9.92 12.31
CA LEU A 136 7.35 -10.49 10.97
C LEU A 136 7.04 -11.98 10.92
N GLN A 137 6.73 -12.62 12.05
CA GLN A 137 6.37 -14.03 12.07
C GLN A 137 5.07 -14.25 11.30
N GLY A 138 5.06 -15.27 10.44
CA GLY A 138 3.91 -15.63 9.61
C GLY A 138 3.64 -14.66 8.47
N THR A 139 4.53 -13.69 8.19
CA THR A 139 4.45 -12.87 6.99
C THR A 139 4.51 -13.77 5.76
N ALA A 140 3.52 -13.61 4.88
CA ALA A 140 3.33 -14.39 3.67
C ALA A 140 3.65 -13.60 2.40
N ALA A 141 3.74 -12.27 2.47
CA ALA A 141 4.06 -11.42 1.34
C ALA A 141 4.74 -10.11 1.77
N LEU A 142 5.58 -9.58 0.89
CA LEU A 142 6.20 -8.27 1.03
C LEU A 142 5.86 -7.41 -0.18
N MET A 143 5.44 -6.17 0.05
CA MET A 143 5.18 -5.17 -0.97
C MET A 143 6.05 -3.94 -0.68
N VAL A 144 6.72 -3.40 -1.70
CA VAL A 144 7.61 -2.25 -1.58
C VAL A 144 7.24 -1.22 -2.62
N LEU A 145 6.84 -0.02 -2.18
CA LEU A 145 6.73 1.15 -3.04
C LEU A 145 8.10 1.82 -3.11
N LEU A 146 8.68 1.85 -4.31
CA LEU A 146 9.87 2.68 -4.54
C LEU A 146 9.46 4.15 -4.60
N PRO A 147 10.34 5.05 -4.15
CA PRO A 147 10.12 6.49 -4.30
C PRO A 147 10.07 6.88 -5.78
N ALA A 148 9.35 7.96 -6.08
CA ALA A 148 9.34 8.53 -7.42
C ALA A 148 10.72 9.07 -7.76
N MET A 149 11.30 8.56 -8.84
CA MET A 149 12.63 8.99 -9.27
C MET A 149 12.56 10.43 -9.79
N PRO A 150 13.40 11.35 -9.27
CA PRO A 150 13.43 12.72 -9.78
C PRO A 150 13.95 12.71 -11.22
N LEU A 151 13.38 13.58 -12.05
CA LEU A 151 13.73 13.71 -13.48
C LEU A 151 15.15 14.25 -13.71
N THR A 152 15.82 14.76 -12.68
CA THR A 152 17.11 15.45 -12.79
C THR A 152 18.27 14.52 -12.43
N GLU A 153 19.24 14.37 -13.33
CA GLU A 153 20.48 13.61 -13.12
C GLU A 153 21.39 14.31 -12.09
N GLN A 154 21.31 13.92 -10.82
CA GLN A 154 22.27 14.33 -9.80
C GLN A 154 22.46 13.23 -8.75
N GLU A 155 23.64 13.22 -8.11
CA GLU A 155 24.13 12.20 -7.14
C GLU A 155 23.16 11.93 -5.96
N GLU A 156 22.17 12.79 -5.71
CA GLU A 156 21.11 12.59 -4.73
C GLU A 156 20.02 11.58 -5.17
N GLN A 157 20.00 11.15 -6.44
CA GLN A 157 19.08 10.11 -6.95
C GLN A 157 19.20 8.78 -6.22
N ASP A 158 20.39 8.45 -5.72
CA ASP A 158 20.62 7.16 -5.06
C ASP A 158 20.07 7.14 -3.63
N ILE A 159 19.85 8.29 -2.98
CA ILE A 159 19.47 8.35 -1.57
C ILE A 159 18.10 7.70 -1.31
N PRO A 160 17.03 8.01 -2.06
CA PRO A 160 15.72 7.37 -1.83
C PRO A 160 15.74 5.86 -2.12
N LEU A 161 16.51 5.43 -3.13
CA LEU A 161 16.68 4.02 -3.45
C LEU A 161 17.47 3.28 -2.36
N LEU A 162 18.55 3.88 -1.85
CA LEU A 162 19.35 3.35 -0.75
C LEU A 162 18.52 3.25 0.54
N SER A 163 17.62 4.20 0.76
CA SER A 163 16.66 4.18 1.87
C SER A 163 15.70 2.98 1.77
N ALA A 164 15.10 2.75 0.60
CA ALA A 164 14.24 1.59 0.35
C ALA A 164 15.00 0.25 0.51
N LEU A 165 16.24 0.18 0.02
CA LEU A 165 17.11 -0.98 0.19
C LEU A 165 17.48 -1.22 1.66
N LEU A 166 17.77 -0.16 2.42
CA LEU A 166 18.06 -0.24 3.85
C LEU A 166 16.86 -0.79 4.62
N GLN A 167 15.65 -0.29 4.35
CA GLN A 167 14.42 -0.76 4.97
C GLN A 167 14.19 -2.27 4.71
N LEU A 168 14.38 -2.70 3.46
CA LEU A 168 14.31 -4.12 3.10
C LEU A 168 15.36 -4.97 3.84
N LYS A 169 16.59 -4.45 3.95
CA LYS A 169 17.69 -5.12 4.68
C LYS A 169 17.41 -5.24 6.17
N GLN A 170 16.88 -4.20 6.81
CA GLN A 170 16.53 -4.23 8.23
C GLN A 170 15.49 -5.31 8.53
N LEU A 171 14.45 -5.43 7.69
CA LEU A 171 13.44 -6.48 7.86
C LEU A 171 13.98 -7.90 7.61
N GLN A 172 14.90 -8.05 6.66
CA GLN A 172 15.61 -9.32 6.45
C GLN A 172 16.47 -9.72 7.65
N GLN A 173 17.07 -8.72 8.31
CA GLN A 173 17.96 -8.92 9.45
C GLN A 173 17.20 -9.10 10.77
N ALA A 174 15.96 -8.62 10.85
CA ALA A 174 15.07 -8.83 11.98
C ALA A 174 14.95 -10.34 12.26
N LYS A 175 15.64 -10.77 13.33
CA LYS A 175 16.04 -12.16 13.56
C LYS A 175 14.92 -13.17 13.36
N GLY A 176 15.20 -14.21 12.56
CA GLY A 176 14.49 -15.50 12.61
C GLY A 176 13.06 -15.53 12.06
N SER A 177 12.60 -14.47 11.38
CA SER A 177 11.18 -14.33 11.03
C SER A 177 10.77 -14.99 9.71
N TRP A 178 11.69 -15.17 8.76
CA TRP A 178 11.37 -15.69 7.42
C TRP A 178 11.87 -17.12 7.25
N HIS A 179 10.96 -18.07 7.48
CA HIS A 179 11.26 -19.51 7.33
C HIS A 179 11.19 -19.99 5.87
N CYS A 180 10.81 -19.13 4.93
CA CYS A 180 10.70 -19.43 3.50
C CYS A 180 10.98 -18.17 2.65
N PRO A 181 11.35 -18.34 1.36
CA PRO A 181 11.39 -17.21 0.43
C PRO A 181 10.01 -16.58 0.32
N LEU A 182 9.92 -15.27 0.59
CA LEU A 182 8.68 -14.52 0.51
C LEU A 182 8.47 -13.97 -0.91
N PRO A 183 7.24 -14.03 -1.45
CA PRO A 183 6.92 -13.28 -2.65
C PRO A 183 7.07 -11.78 -2.38
N LEU A 184 7.85 -11.12 -3.24
CA LEU A 184 8.13 -9.69 -3.19
C LEU A 184 7.48 -9.02 -4.42
N ALA A 185 6.60 -8.06 -4.18
CA ALA A 185 6.12 -7.14 -5.21
C ALA A 185 6.79 -5.78 -5.04
N VAL A 186 7.33 -5.23 -6.12
CA VAL A 186 7.94 -3.90 -6.15
C VAL A 186 7.08 -3.00 -7.04
N LEU A 187 6.56 -1.92 -6.46
CA LEU A 187 5.77 -0.91 -7.12
C LEU A 187 6.69 0.26 -7.46
N VAL A 188 6.78 0.60 -8.74
CA VAL A 188 7.63 1.67 -9.24
C VAL A 188 6.73 2.78 -9.77
N PRO A 189 6.74 3.99 -9.18
CA PRO A 189 6.01 5.12 -9.72
C PRO A 189 6.46 5.42 -11.15
N GLY A 190 5.50 5.64 -12.05
CA GLY A 190 5.80 6.08 -13.40
C GLY A 190 6.29 7.54 -13.43
N PRO A 191 6.98 7.98 -14.51
CA PRO A 191 7.33 9.39 -14.66
C PRO A 191 6.05 10.24 -14.64
N ALA A 192 6.13 11.42 -14.04
CA ALA A 192 5.04 12.39 -14.04
C ALA A 192 4.74 12.83 -15.49
N GLY A 193 3.76 12.17 -16.12
CA GLY A 193 3.41 12.36 -17.53
C GLY A 193 3.38 11.04 -18.27
N GLY A 194 2.23 10.36 -18.27
CA GLY A 194 1.99 9.25 -19.18
C GLY A 194 1.94 9.75 -20.65
N PRO A 195 2.21 8.88 -21.65
CA PRO A 195 2.12 9.22 -23.06
C PRO A 195 0.66 9.27 -23.57
N GLY A 196 -0.23 9.94 -22.85
CA GLY A 196 -1.66 10.02 -23.17
C GLY A 196 -2.28 11.35 -22.71
N ASP A 197 -2.97 11.99 -23.64
CA ASP A 197 -3.85 13.17 -23.48
C ASP A 197 -3.21 14.56 -23.54
N THR A 198 -2.32 14.75 -24.50
CA THR A 198 -2.37 15.95 -25.38
C THR A 198 -2.79 15.50 -26.79
N GLN A 199 -3.99 14.91 -26.90
CA GLN A 199 -4.74 15.10 -28.15
C GLN A 199 -5.42 16.45 -27.99
N GLU A 200 -4.83 17.46 -28.62
CA GLU A 200 -5.54 18.69 -28.96
C GLU A 200 -6.88 18.27 -29.57
N ILE A 201 -7.97 18.62 -28.88
CA ILE A 201 -9.30 18.57 -29.47
C ILE A 201 -9.27 19.70 -30.51
N GLU A 202 -8.91 19.37 -31.75
CA GLU A 202 -9.12 20.26 -32.89
C GLU A 202 -10.64 20.50 -33.03
N GLU A 203 -11.05 21.77 -32.90
CA GLU A 203 -12.38 22.27 -33.23
C GLU A 203 -12.66 22.23 -34.74
#